data_AF-A0A1X2C8F1-F1
#
_entry.id   AF-A0A1X2C8F1-F1
#
_cell.length_a   1.000
_cell.length_b   1.000
_cell.length_c   1.000
_cell.angle_alpha   90.00
_cell.angle_beta   90.00
_cell.angle_gamma   90.00
#
_symmetry.space_group_name_H-M   'P 1'
#
loop_
_entity.id
_entity.type
_entity.pdbx_description
1 polymer ?
#
loop_
_entity_poly.entity_id
_entity_poly.type
_entity_poly.pdbx_seq_one_letter_code
_entity_poly.pdbx_strand_id
1 'polypeptide(L)'
;MSWWQVIDLAVLQGLTEFLPVSSSGHLAIASRVFFNGDAGASFTAVTQLGTEAAVLLYFARDIVRILKAWFNGLVVASHRDADYRLGWYVIVGTIPICILGLLFKDEIRSGVRNLWVVATALVVFSGVIALAEHLGRQTRDIEHLSWRDAVVVGVAQCLALVPGVSRSGATISAGLFVGLERELAARFGFLLAIPAVFASGLFSLPDAFHPVTEGMSATGPQLLAATLIAFVIGLAAVAWFLRFLVRHNMYWFVGYRLAAGAGVLVLLATGTVCAT
;
A
#
# COMPACT_ATOMS: atom_id res chain seq x y z
N MET A 1 -9.17 -17.39 -14.73
CA MET A 1 -10.18 -16.63 -13.94
C MET A 1 -11.45 -16.46 -14.75
N SER A 2 -12.62 -16.47 -14.11
CA SER A 2 -13.86 -15.95 -14.71
C SER A 2 -13.87 -14.42 -14.67
N TRP A 3 -14.65 -13.78 -15.54
CA TRP A 3 -14.80 -12.31 -15.54
C TRP A 3 -15.38 -11.76 -14.23
N TRP A 4 -16.25 -12.52 -13.57
CA TRP A 4 -16.78 -12.16 -12.26
C TRP A 4 -15.67 -12.06 -11.20
N GLN A 5 -14.81 -13.07 -11.13
CA GLN A 5 -13.64 -13.07 -10.23
C GLN A 5 -12.70 -11.90 -10.50
N VAL A 6 -12.50 -11.57 -11.78
CA VAL A 6 -11.66 -10.43 -12.21
C VAL A 6 -12.22 -9.11 -11.69
N ILE A 7 -13.53 -8.88 -11.87
CA ILE A 7 -14.20 -7.66 -11.41
C ILE A 7 -14.14 -7.57 -9.88
N ASP A 8 -14.51 -8.63 -9.17
CA ASP A 8 -14.54 -8.67 -7.71
C ASP A 8 -13.16 -8.35 -7.10
N LEU A 9 -12.12 -9.04 -7.56
CA LEU A 9 -10.77 -8.86 -7.05
C LEU A 9 -10.19 -7.50 -7.44
N ALA A 10 -10.50 -6.98 -8.62
CA ALA A 10 -10.05 -5.65 -9.05
C ALA A 10 -10.71 -4.52 -8.24
N VAL A 11 -12.00 -4.63 -7.96
CA VAL A 11 -12.71 -3.69 -7.07
C VAL A 11 -12.11 -3.76 -5.67
N LEU A 12 -11.89 -4.97 -5.15
CA LEU A 12 -11.29 -5.18 -3.83
C LEU A 12 -9.90 -4.54 -3.74
N GLN A 13 -9.03 -4.78 -4.73
CA GLN A 13 -7.73 -4.13 -4.84
C GLN A 13 -7.85 -2.60 -4.78
N GLY A 14 -8.72 -2.02 -5.61
CA GLY A 14 -8.94 -0.58 -5.66
C GLY A 14 -9.41 0.02 -4.32
N LEU A 15 -10.32 -0.66 -3.62
CA LEU A 15 -10.87 -0.20 -2.33
C LEU A 15 -9.84 -0.29 -1.20
N THR A 16 -8.94 -1.26 -1.25
CA THR A 16 -8.11 -1.63 -0.09
C THR A 16 -6.65 -1.21 -0.18
N GLU A 17 -6.16 -0.78 -1.35
CA GLU A 17 -4.75 -0.42 -1.53
C GLU A 17 -4.32 0.76 -0.64
N PHE A 18 -5.15 1.80 -0.56
CA PHE A 18 -4.81 3.02 0.19
C PHE A 18 -5.25 2.97 1.64
N LEU A 19 -6.34 2.27 1.91
CA LEU A 19 -6.83 2.11 3.27
C LEU A 19 -5.84 1.24 4.07
N PRO A 20 -5.69 1.50 5.38
CA PRO A 20 -4.73 0.79 6.22
C PRO A 20 -5.20 -0.63 6.57
N VAL A 21 -5.79 -1.36 5.61
CA VAL A 21 -6.47 -2.65 5.78
C VAL A 21 -5.76 -3.82 5.08
N SER A 22 -4.72 -3.56 4.29
CA SER A 22 -3.90 -4.53 3.55
C SER A 22 -4.63 -5.15 2.34
N SER A 23 -4.44 -4.54 1.18
CA SER A 23 -4.95 -5.05 -0.11
C SER A 23 -4.49 -6.45 -0.44
N SER A 24 -3.19 -6.74 -0.32
CA SER A 24 -2.63 -8.08 -0.53
C SER A 24 -3.28 -9.14 0.35
N GLY A 25 -3.59 -8.79 1.60
CA GLY A 25 -4.29 -9.66 2.53
C GLY A 25 -5.73 -9.91 2.11
N HIS A 26 -6.45 -8.86 1.71
CA HIS A 26 -7.83 -8.97 1.24
C HIS A 26 -7.94 -9.77 -0.05
N LEU A 27 -7.02 -9.59 -1.00
CA LEU A 27 -6.95 -10.41 -2.21
C LEU A 27 -6.72 -11.88 -1.86
N ALA A 28 -5.74 -12.20 -1.02
CA ALA A 28 -5.48 -13.57 -0.59
C ALA A 28 -6.69 -14.22 0.11
N ILE A 29 -7.33 -13.47 1.02
CA ILE A 29 -8.52 -13.93 1.75
C ILE A 29 -9.68 -14.16 0.78
N ALA A 30 -10.01 -13.19 -0.07
CA ALA A 30 -11.14 -13.29 -0.99
C ALA A 30 -10.94 -14.40 -2.02
N SER A 31 -9.74 -14.51 -2.60
CA SER A 31 -9.41 -15.60 -3.52
C SER A 31 -9.61 -16.97 -2.89
N ARG A 32 -9.19 -17.14 -1.63
CA ARG A 32 -9.37 -18.43 -0.96
C ARG A 32 -10.82 -18.70 -0.57
N VAL A 33 -11.43 -17.76 0.16
CA VAL A 33 -12.72 -17.96 0.81
C VAL A 33 -13.84 -18.07 -0.22
N PHE A 34 -13.82 -17.25 -1.27
CA PHE A 34 -14.93 -17.21 -2.23
C PHE A 34 -14.66 -18.03 -3.50
N PHE A 35 -13.40 -18.23 -3.86
CA PHE A 35 -13.04 -18.86 -5.13
C PHE A 35 -12.21 -20.13 -5.00
N ASN A 36 -11.90 -20.56 -3.76
CA ASN A 36 -11.07 -21.72 -3.46
C ASN A 36 -9.76 -21.75 -4.28
N GLY A 37 -9.16 -20.58 -4.44
CA GLY A 37 -7.98 -20.41 -5.28
C GLY A 37 -7.08 -19.31 -4.79
N ASP A 38 -6.20 -18.87 -5.67
CA ASP A 38 -5.28 -17.76 -5.46
C ASP A 38 -5.31 -16.86 -6.69
N ALA A 39 -5.45 -15.55 -6.51
CA ALA A 39 -5.39 -14.58 -7.60
C ALA A 39 -4.10 -14.70 -8.44
N GLY A 40 -3.01 -15.17 -7.83
CA GLY A 40 -1.69 -15.24 -8.45
C GLY A 40 -0.89 -13.94 -8.24
N ALA A 41 0.45 -14.07 -8.25
CA ALA A 41 1.38 -12.95 -8.09
C ALA A 41 1.19 -11.92 -9.21
N SER A 42 1.07 -12.39 -10.45
CA SER A 42 0.91 -11.54 -11.63
C SER A 42 -0.39 -10.73 -11.61
N PHE A 43 -1.53 -11.33 -11.24
CA PHE A 43 -2.79 -10.56 -11.13
C PHE A 43 -2.67 -9.47 -10.06
N THR A 44 -2.11 -9.81 -8.90
CA THR A 44 -1.93 -8.86 -7.79
C THR A 44 -1.02 -7.70 -8.22
N ALA A 45 0.13 -7.99 -8.81
CA ALA A 45 1.08 -6.97 -9.25
C ALA A 45 0.49 -6.07 -10.35
N VAL A 46 -0.17 -6.64 -11.35
CA VAL A 46 -0.72 -5.89 -12.49
C VAL A 46 -1.95 -5.06 -12.11
N THR A 47 -2.78 -5.53 -11.18
CA THR A 47 -3.89 -4.71 -10.66
C THR A 47 -3.39 -3.59 -9.74
N GLN A 48 -2.30 -3.82 -9.00
CA GLN A 48 -1.65 -2.79 -8.19
C GLN A 48 -1.16 -1.61 -9.05
N LEU A 49 -0.65 -1.87 -10.26
CA LEU A 49 -0.31 -0.80 -11.22
C LEU A 49 -1.48 0.16 -11.49
N GLY A 50 -2.71 -0.34 -11.47
CA GLY A 50 -3.92 0.46 -11.65
C GLY A 50 -4.10 1.44 -10.50
N THR A 51 -4.05 0.95 -9.26
CA THR A 51 -4.11 1.80 -8.07
C THR A 51 -2.92 2.78 -8.01
N GLU A 52 -1.73 2.35 -8.40
CA GLU A 52 -0.54 3.18 -8.47
C GLU A 52 -0.70 4.35 -9.45
N ALA A 53 -1.25 4.09 -10.65
CA ALA A 53 -1.61 5.13 -11.60
C ALA A 53 -2.64 6.11 -11.03
N ALA A 54 -3.54 5.66 -10.16
CA ALA A 54 -4.52 6.52 -9.50
C ALA A 54 -3.85 7.50 -8.53
N VAL A 55 -2.83 7.08 -7.79
CA VAL A 55 -2.02 7.97 -6.92
C VAL A 55 -1.28 9.00 -7.76
N LEU A 56 -0.63 8.57 -8.85
CA LEU A 56 0.07 9.48 -9.76
C LEU A 56 -0.86 10.55 -10.31
N LEU A 57 -2.07 10.17 -10.72
CA LEU A 57 -3.07 11.11 -11.21
C LEU A 57 -3.58 12.03 -10.10
N TYR A 58 -3.91 11.48 -8.92
CA TYR A 58 -4.44 12.25 -7.80
C TYR A 58 -3.44 13.31 -7.31
N PHE A 59 -2.17 12.93 -7.17
CA PHE A 59 -1.09 13.81 -6.71
C PHE A 59 -0.35 14.52 -7.86
N ALA A 60 -0.83 14.46 -9.10
CA ALA A 60 -0.09 14.98 -10.26
C ALA A 60 0.39 16.44 -10.09
N ARG A 61 -0.46 17.29 -9.51
CA ARG A 61 -0.10 18.70 -9.24
C ARG A 61 0.96 18.83 -8.15
N ASP A 62 0.84 18.06 -7.07
CA ASP A 62 1.81 18.02 -5.98
C ASP A 62 3.16 17.50 -6.48
N ILE A 63 3.16 16.42 -7.28
CA ILE A 63 4.36 15.84 -7.89
C ILE A 63 5.05 16.87 -8.78
N VAL A 64 4.32 17.55 -9.68
CA VAL A 64 4.90 18.57 -10.55
C VAL A 64 5.48 19.74 -9.73
N ARG A 65 4.80 20.15 -8.66
CA ARG A 65 5.29 21.20 -7.74
C ARG A 65 6.61 20.78 -7.09
N ILE A 66 6.64 19.58 -6.50
CA ILE A 66 7.82 19.01 -5.83
C ILE A 66 8.99 18.88 -6.81
N LEU A 67 8.75 18.32 -8.00
CA LEU A 67 9.80 18.14 -9.01
C LEU A 67 10.38 19.48 -9.48
N LYS A 68 9.53 20.47 -9.76
CA LYS A 68 9.99 21.82 -10.13
C LYS A 68 10.84 22.44 -9.04
N ALA A 69 10.38 22.41 -7.79
CA ALA A 69 11.14 22.94 -6.65
C ALA A 69 12.46 22.19 -6.46
N TRP A 70 12.44 20.86 -6.56
CA TRP A 70 13.61 20.00 -6.44
C TRP A 70 14.68 20.33 -7.48
N PHE A 71 14.35 20.32 -8.79
CA PHE A 71 15.29 20.65 -9.86
C PHE A 71 15.82 22.09 -9.76
N ASN A 72 14.95 23.06 -9.46
CA ASN A 72 15.37 24.46 -9.32
C ASN A 72 16.34 24.65 -8.14
N GLY A 73 16.06 24.01 -6.99
CA GLY A 73 16.91 24.11 -5.80
C GLY A 73 18.24 23.36 -5.88
N LEU A 74 18.41 22.45 -6.87
CA LEU A 74 19.71 21.86 -7.20
C LEU A 74 20.65 22.91 -7.83
N VAL A 75 20.10 23.81 -8.64
CA VAL A 75 20.86 24.85 -9.35
C VAL A 75 20.98 26.13 -8.53
N VAL A 76 19.90 26.54 -7.86
CA VAL A 76 19.83 27.83 -7.17
C VAL A 76 19.50 27.63 -5.69
N ALA A 77 20.49 27.90 -4.82
CA ALA A 77 20.37 27.64 -3.38
C ALA A 77 19.22 28.41 -2.68
N SER A 78 18.86 29.60 -3.18
CA SER A 78 17.74 30.39 -2.63
C SER A 78 16.35 29.79 -2.89
N HIS A 79 16.24 28.81 -3.80
CA HIS A 79 14.97 28.14 -4.13
C HIS A 79 14.75 26.84 -3.31
N ARG A 80 15.54 26.60 -2.26
CA ARG A 80 15.46 25.39 -1.43
C ARG A 80 14.37 25.50 -0.36
N ASP A 81 13.12 25.59 -0.82
CA ASP A 81 11.92 25.68 0.01
C ASP A 81 11.50 24.31 0.62
N ALA A 82 10.28 24.25 1.17
CA ALA A 82 9.73 23.01 1.75
C ALA A 82 9.53 21.90 0.70
N ASP A 83 9.10 22.25 -0.52
CA ASP A 83 8.89 21.28 -1.60
C ASP A 83 10.23 20.70 -2.11
N TYR A 84 11.29 21.52 -2.16
CA TYR A 84 12.65 21.04 -2.44
C TYR A 84 13.10 19.98 -1.41
N ARG A 85 12.89 20.26 -0.11
CA ARG A 85 13.22 19.31 0.97
C ARG A 85 12.37 18.06 0.90
N LEU A 86 11.08 18.20 0.61
CA LEU A 86 10.15 17.09 0.46
C LEU A 86 10.60 16.12 -0.65
N GLY A 87 11.11 16.63 -1.77
CA GLY A 87 11.70 15.80 -2.83
C GLY A 87 12.83 14.90 -2.32
N TRP A 88 13.75 15.45 -1.52
CA TRP A 88 14.80 14.65 -0.87
C TRP A 88 14.25 13.66 0.15
N TYR A 89 13.25 14.04 0.94
CA TYR A 89 12.62 13.15 1.91
C TYR A 89 11.95 11.96 1.24
N VAL A 90 11.30 12.17 0.08
CA VAL A 90 10.73 11.09 -0.72
C VAL A 90 11.84 10.16 -1.23
N ILE A 91 12.92 10.71 -1.79
CA ILE A 91 14.05 9.90 -2.29
C ILE A 91 14.64 9.05 -1.15
N VAL A 92 15.05 9.70 -0.05
CA VAL A 92 15.73 9.03 1.07
C VAL A 92 14.84 8.02 1.75
N GLY A 93 13.57 8.36 2.00
CA GLY A 93 12.62 7.45 2.64
C GLY A 93 12.26 6.24 1.77
N THR A 94 12.44 6.31 0.44
CA THR A 94 12.12 5.18 -0.44
C THR A 94 13.28 4.18 -0.57
N ILE A 95 14.51 4.60 -0.29
CA ILE A 95 15.70 3.74 -0.40
C ILE A 95 15.57 2.41 0.35
N PRO A 96 15.15 2.37 1.64
CA PRO A 96 15.08 1.12 2.40
C PRO A 96 14.20 0.06 1.74
N ILE A 97 13.00 0.42 1.28
CA ILE A 97 12.10 -0.55 0.66
C ILE A 97 12.59 -1.00 -0.71
N CYS A 98 13.23 -0.13 -1.50
CA CYS A 98 13.80 -0.52 -2.79
C CYS A 98 14.92 -1.54 -2.61
N ILE A 99 15.80 -1.33 -1.61
CA ILE A 99 16.86 -2.28 -1.30
C ILE A 99 16.27 -3.63 -0.88
N LEU A 100 15.37 -3.65 0.10
CA LEU A 100 14.81 -4.90 0.59
C LEU A 100 13.89 -5.58 -0.43
N GLY A 101 13.11 -4.83 -1.20
CA GLY A 101 12.28 -5.37 -2.26
C GLY A 101 13.07 -6.02 -3.38
N LEU A 102 14.27 -5.51 -3.71
CA LEU A 102 15.17 -6.13 -4.68
C LEU A 102 15.89 -7.35 -4.10
N LEU A 103 16.35 -7.28 -2.85
CA LEU A 103 17.07 -8.37 -2.18
C LEU A 103 16.18 -9.58 -1.89
N PHE A 104 14.92 -9.35 -1.49
CA PHE A 104 13.98 -10.39 -1.08
C PHE A 104 12.88 -10.64 -2.13
N LYS A 105 13.11 -10.27 -3.40
CA LYS A 105 12.08 -10.34 -4.46
C LYS A 105 11.50 -11.75 -4.61
N ASP A 106 12.35 -12.77 -4.50
CA ASP A 106 11.97 -14.15 -4.76
C ASP A 106 11.19 -14.69 -3.55
N GLU A 107 11.58 -14.33 -2.33
CA GLU A 107 10.86 -14.63 -1.10
C GLU A 107 9.52 -13.88 -1.02
N ILE A 108 9.41 -12.66 -1.53
CA ILE A 108 8.14 -11.93 -1.57
C ILE A 108 7.17 -12.56 -2.59
N ARG A 109 7.70 -13.08 -3.72
CA ARG A 109 6.89 -13.75 -4.75
C ARG A 109 6.51 -15.18 -4.40
N SER A 110 7.46 -15.95 -3.84
CA SER A 110 7.29 -17.36 -3.47
C SER A 110 6.72 -17.53 -2.06
N GLY A 111 6.95 -16.56 -1.20
CA GLY A 111 6.69 -16.65 0.23
C GLY A 111 5.39 -16.00 0.64
N VAL A 112 4.58 -16.84 1.28
CA VAL A 112 3.64 -16.46 2.34
C VAL A 112 2.33 -15.81 1.88
N ARG A 113 1.66 -16.44 0.91
CA ARG A 113 0.18 -16.37 0.82
C ARG A 113 -0.50 -17.35 1.77
N ASN A 114 0.18 -17.67 2.87
CA ASN A 114 -0.38 -18.47 3.93
C ASN A 114 -1.33 -17.58 4.74
N LEU A 115 -2.61 -17.96 4.77
CA LEU A 115 -3.63 -17.18 5.46
C LEU A 115 -3.40 -17.07 6.98
N TRP A 116 -2.65 -17.99 7.61
CA TRP A 116 -2.24 -17.83 9.01
C TRP A 116 -1.39 -16.58 9.21
N VAL A 117 -0.43 -16.33 8.31
CA VAL A 117 0.44 -15.16 8.40
C VAL A 117 -0.34 -13.89 8.08
N VAL A 118 -1.14 -13.91 7.01
CA VAL A 118 -1.98 -12.77 6.63
C VAL A 118 -2.93 -12.37 7.77
N ALA A 119 -3.67 -13.32 8.32
CA ALA A 119 -4.65 -13.05 9.37
C ALA A 119 -3.99 -12.63 10.69
N THR A 120 -2.85 -13.24 11.04
CA THR A 120 -2.06 -12.83 12.21
C THR A 120 -1.52 -11.41 12.04
N ALA A 121 -0.97 -11.07 10.87
CA ALA A 121 -0.50 -9.73 10.57
C ALA A 121 -1.65 -8.71 10.58
N LEU A 122 -2.84 -9.08 10.10
CA LEU A 122 -4.04 -8.25 10.23
C LEU A 122 -4.29 -7.87 11.70
N VAL A 123 -4.33 -8.87 12.59
CA VAL A 123 -4.61 -8.68 14.02
C VAL A 123 -3.48 -7.94 14.75
N VAL A 124 -2.24 -8.41 14.63
CA VAL A 124 -1.08 -7.85 15.35
C VAL A 124 -0.85 -6.40 14.94
N PHE A 125 -0.90 -6.12 13.63
CA PHE A 125 -0.64 -4.77 13.14
C PHE A 125 -1.81 -3.81 13.42
N SER A 126 -3.02 -4.30 13.66
CA SER A 126 -4.09 -3.47 14.25
C SER A 126 -3.69 -2.91 15.61
N GLY A 127 -2.95 -3.67 16.41
CA GLY A 127 -2.37 -3.19 17.66
C GLY A 127 -1.38 -2.04 17.44
N VAL A 128 -0.55 -2.12 16.41
CA VAL A 128 0.40 -1.05 16.03
C VAL A 128 -0.34 0.21 15.61
N ILE A 129 -1.36 0.09 14.76
CA ILE A 129 -2.18 1.23 14.32
C ILE A 129 -2.92 1.86 15.51
N ALA A 130 -3.51 1.05 16.39
CA ALA A 130 -4.19 1.51 17.59
C ALA A 130 -3.24 2.26 18.53
N LEU A 131 -2.03 1.72 18.73
CA LEU A 131 -1.01 2.33 19.57
C LEU A 131 -0.51 3.65 18.98
N ALA A 132 -0.32 3.72 17.66
CA ALA A 132 0.08 4.94 16.95
C ALA A 132 -0.98 6.03 17.05
N GLU A 133 -2.25 5.66 16.90
CA GLU A 133 -3.38 6.58 17.07
C GLU A 133 -3.50 7.07 18.53
N HIS A 134 -3.23 6.22 19.51
CA HIS A 134 -3.29 6.56 20.92
C HIS A 134 -2.14 7.46 21.38
N LEU A 135 -0.90 7.15 20.97
CA LEU A 135 0.31 7.84 21.44
C LEU A 135 0.73 9.02 20.57
N GLY A 136 0.28 9.07 19.31
CA GLY A 136 0.71 10.09 18.36
C GLY A 136 0.19 11.47 18.74
N ARG A 137 1.11 12.43 18.90
CA ARG A 137 0.77 13.82 19.29
C ARG A 137 0.00 14.59 18.21
N GLN A 138 0.25 14.28 16.93
CA GLN A 138 -0.46 14.84 15.78
C GLN A 138 -0.45 16.39 15.74
N THR A 139 0.70 17.00 16.01
CA THR A 139 0.85 18.47 16.07
C THR A 139 1.79 19.03 15.00
N ARG A 140 2.37 18.19 14.15
CA ARG A 140 3.39 18.58 13.18
C ARG A 140 2.82 18.50 11.77
N ASP A 141 2.79 19.66 11.10
CA ASP A 141 2.43 19.81 9.70
C ASP A 141 3.64 19.64 8.75
N ILE A 142 3.42 19.92 7.47
CA ILE A 142 4.41 19.74 6.41
C ILE A 142 5.67 20.59 6.60
N GLU A 143 5.57 21.77 7.24
CA GLU A 143 6.71 22.66 7.47
C GLU A 143 7.69 22.07 8.49
N HIS A 144 7.17 21.25 9.40
CA HIS A 144 7.91 20.59 10.46
C HIS A 144 8.49 19.24 10.03
N LEU A 145 8.23 18.78 8.81
CA LEU A 145 8.73 17.50 8.31
C LEU A 145 10.27 17.56 8.18
N SER A 146 10.95 16.52 8.68
CA SER A 146 12.41 16.44 8.71
C SER A 146 12.92 15.15 8.05
N TRP A 147 14.23 15.12 7.77
CA TRP A 147 14.88 13.93 7.22
C TRP A 147 14.80 12.72 8.16
N ARG A 148 14.71 12.93 9.48
CA ARG A 148 14.53 11.85 10.46
C ARG A 148 13.18 11.17 10.27
N ASP A 149 12.14 11.96 10.06
CA ASP A 149 10.79 11.44 9.80
C ASP A 149 10.79 10.64 8.49
N ALA A 150 11.47 11.15 7.45
CA ALA A 150 11.62 10.46 6.17
C ALA A 150 12.25 9.06 6.31
N VAL A 151 13.34 8.94 7.08
CA VAL A 151 14.00 7.66 7.34
C VAL A 151 13.12 6.74 8.18
N VAL A 152 12.49 7.25 9.26
CA VAL A 152 11.64 6.43 10.14
C VAL A 152 10.43 5.87 9.38
N VAL A 153 9.72 6.72 8.64
CA VAL A 153 8.57 6.31 7.83
C VAL A 153 9.02 5.37 6.70
N GLY A 154 10.16 5.66 6.07
CA GLY A 154 10.75 4.82 5.02
C GLY A 154 11.13 3.42 5.49
N VAL A 155 11.73 3.30 6.67
CA VAL A 155 12.04 2.00 7.29
C VAL A 155 10.76 1.27 7.69
N ALA A 156 9.77 1.98 8.25
CA ALA A 156 8.48 1.37 8.58
C ALA A 156 7.75 0.86 7.33
N GLN A 157 7.92 1.52 6.19
CA GLN A 157 7.38 1.06 4.91
C GLN A 157 7.84 -0.37 4.56
N CYS A 158 9.05 -0.77 4.97
CA CYS A 158 9.56 -2.12 4.74
C CYS A 158 8.77 -3.22 5.45
N LEU A 159 8.03 -2.89 6.52
CA LEU A 159 7.12 -3.85 7.17
C LEU A 159 6.01 -4.30 6.23
N ALA A 160 5.70 -3.51 5.19
CA ALA A 160 4.72 -3.85 4.16
C ALA A 160 5.14 -5.02 3.26
N LEU A 161 6.40 -5.45 3.31
CA LEU A 161 6.86 -6.66 2.63
C LEU A 161 6.25 -7.92 3.25
N VAL A 162 5.77 -7.85 4.50
CA VAL A 162 5.02 -8.94 5.15
C VAL A 162 3.54 -8.86 4.73
N PRO A 163 2.99 -9.91 4.10
CA PRO A 163 1.58 -9.96 3.72
C PRO A 163 0.66 -9.75 4.94
N GLY A 164 -0.31 -8.82 4.81
CA GLY A 164 -1.26 -8.48 5.88
C GLY A 164 -0.92 -7.24 6.69
N VAL A 165 0.32 -6.72 6.64
CA VAL A 165 0.72 -5.54 7.44
C VAL A 165 0.06 -4.23 6.94
N SER A 166 -0.24 -4.10 5.65
CA SER A 166 -0.63 -2.84 4.99
C SER A 166 0.47 -1.77 4.95
N ARG A 167 0.84 -1.34 3.73
CA ARG A 167 1.82 -0.27 3.52
C ARG A 167 1.36 1.05 4.12
N SER A 168 0.14 1.49 3.80
CA SER A 168 -0.44 2.71 4.35
C SER A 168 -0.60 2.63 5.86
N GLY A 169 -1.01 1.47 6.40
CA GLY A 169 -1.03 1.25 7.84
C GLY A 169 0.32 1.50 8.49
N ALA A 170 1.41 0.97 7.91
CA ALA A 170 2.75 1.10 8.46
C ALA A 170 3.31 2.52 8.36
N THR A 171 3.20 3.16 7.20
CA THR A 171 3.72 4.52 7.01
C THR A 171 2.94 5.56 7.81
N ILE A 172 1.60 5.43 7.88
CA ILE A 172 0.77 6.33 8.71
C ILE A 172 1.10 6.13 10.19
N SER A 173 1.16 4.88 10.67
CA SER A 173 1.48 4.61 12.09
C SER A 173 2.84 5.20 12.48
N ALA A 174 3.87 5.01 11.65
CA ALA A 174 5.18 5.61 11.87
C ALA A 174 5.14 7.14 11.90
N GLY A 175 4.40 7.75 10.97
CA GLY A 175 4.18 9.20 10.94
C GLY A 175 3.52 9.71 12.23
N LEU A 176 2.50 9.01 12.74
CA LEU A 176 1.83 9.35 13.99
C LEU A 176 2.77 9.23 15.19
N PHE A 177 3.58 8.16 15.26
CA PHE A 177 4.57 7.98 16.33
C PHE A 177 5.60 9.11 16.39
N VAL A 178 6.00 9.67 15.24
CA VAL A 178 6.89 10.84 15.19
C VAL A 178 6.15 12.18 15.29
N GLY A 179 4.83 12.14 15.51
CA GLY A 179 4.00 13.30 15.83
C GLY A 179 3.42 14.06 14.62
N LEU A 180 3.50 13.50 13.41
CA LEU A 180 2.85 14.07 12.22
C LEU A 180 1.33 14.00 12.34
N GLU A 181 0.64 14.94 11.73
CA GLU A 181 -0.81 14.86 11.52
C GLU A 181 -1.18 13.67 10.63
N ARG A 182 -2.37 13.07 10.84
CA ARG A 182 -2.84 11.89 10.08
C ARG A 182 -2.82 12.12 8.58
N GLU A 183 -3.37 13.25 8.11
CA GLU A 183 -3.42 13.56 6.68
C GLU A 183 -2.02 13.69 6.09
N LEU A 184 -1.10 14.37 6.80
CA LEU A 184 0.29 14.51 6.37
C LEU A 184 0.99 13.15 6.32
N ALA A 185 0.86 12.32 7.35
CA ALA A 185 1.45 10.99 7.41
C ALA A 185 0.98 10.13 6.23
N ALA A 186 -0.31 10.17 5.90
CA ALA A 186 -0.87 9.46 4.75
C ALA A 186 -0.36 10.01 3.42
N ARG A 187 -0.41 11.33 3.20
CA ARG A 187 0.10 11.96 1.98
C ARG A 187 1.59 11.67 1.78
N PHE A 188 2.40 11.80 2.83
CA PHE A 188 3.82 11.53 2.76
C PHE A 188 4.10 10.05 2.45
N GLY A 189 3.37 9.13 3.08
CA GLY A 189 3.44 7.70 2.76
C GLY A 189 3.06 7.39 1.31
N PHE A 190 2.05 8.06 0.74
CA PHE A 190 1.69 7.89 -0.67
C PHE A 190 2.74 8.47 -1.62
N LEU A 191 3.39 9.58 -1.27
CA LEU A 191 4.51 10.11 -2.05
C LEU A 191 5.73 9.18 -1.99
N LEU A 192 6.04 8.60 -0.83
CA LEU A 192 7.10 7.58 -0.66
C LEU A 192 6.83 6.31 -1.46
N ALA A 193 5.57 5.99 -1.70
CA ALA A 193 5.23 4.86 -2.54
C ALA A 193 5.68 5.11 -4.00
N ILE A 194 5.62 6.33 -4.53
CA ILE A 194 5.81 6.62 -5.96
C ILE A 194 7.11 6.03 -6.55
N PRO A 195 8.31 6.22 -5.98
CA PRO A 195 9.52 5.64 -6.57
C PRO A 195 9.57 4.11 -6.43
N ALA A 196 9.07 3.56 -5.31
CA ALA A 196 9.00 2.11 -5.08
C ALA A 196 8.01 1.44 -6.05
N VAL A 197 6.88 2.09 -6.26
CA VAL A 197 5.81 1.77 -7.22
C VAL A 197 6.36 1.77 -8.64
N PHE A 198 7.07 2.82 -9.04
CA PHE A 198 7.69 2.88 -10.36
C PHE A 198 8.65 1.72 -10.58
N ALA A 199 9.50 1.41 -9.59
CA ALA A 199 10.41 0.27 -9.65
C ALA A 199 9.67 -1.09 -9.70
N SER A 200 8.66 -1.27 -8.86
CA SER A 200 7.81 -2.48 -8.81
C SER A 200 7.05 -2.69 -10.13
N GLY A 201 6.52 -1.60 -10.70
CA GLY A 201 5.84 -1.63 -11.97
C GLY A 201 6.76 -2.03 -13.11
N LEU A 202 7.95 -1.43 -13.20
CA LEU A 202 8.97 -1.81 -14.18
C LEU A 202 9.35 -3.30 -14.07
N PHE A 203 9.48 -3.78 -12.84
CA PHE A 203 9.79 -5.18 -12.54
C PHE A 203 8.63 -6.13 -12.90
N SER A 204 7.39 -5.68 -12.76
CA SER A 204 6.18 -6.47 -12.99
C SER A 204 5.61 -6.32 -14.41
N LEU A 205 6.19 -5.48 -15.26
CA LEU A 205 5.81 -5.36 -16.68
C LEU A 205 5.82 -6.70 -17.42
N PRO A 206 6.83 -7.59 -17.24
CA PRO A 206 6.82 -8.89 -17.91
C PRO A 206 5.60 -9.74 -17.54
N ASP A 207 5.12 -9.66 -16.30
CA ASP A 207 3.95 -10.41 -15.83
C ASP A 207 2.64 -9.99 -16.55
N ALA A 208 2.59 -8.77 -17.12
CA ALA A 208 1.45 -8.32 -17.91
C ALA A 208 1.41 -8.96 -19.32
N PHE A 209 2.57 -9.30 -19.88
CA PHE A 209 2.70 -9.87 -21.23
C PHE A 209 2.92 -11.39 -21.20
N HIS A 210 3.54 -11.89 -20.15
CA HIS A 210 3.85 -13.29 -19.89
C HIS A 210 3.40 -13.64 -18.46
N PRO A 211 2.09 -13.68 -18.19
CA PRO A 211 1.58 -14.00 -16.86
C PRO A 211 2.07 -15.39 -16.43
N VAL A 212 2.58 -15.47 -15.20
CA VAL A 212 2.92 -16.76 -14.60
C VAL A 212 1.62 -17.56 -14.47
N THR A 213 1.62 -18.82 -14.89
CA THR A 213 0.43 -19.68 -14.89
C THR A 213 0.09 -20.26 -13.52
N GLU A 214 0.70 -19.75 -12.44
CA GLU A 214 0.42 -20.15 -11.06
C GLU A 214 -0.84 -19.45 -10.52
N GLY A 215 -1.73 -20.24 -9.91
CA GLY A 215 -3.01 -19.77 -9.39
C GLY A 215 -4.08 -19.62 -10.47
N MET A 216 -5.06 -18.77 -10.19
CA MET A 216 -6.15 -18.44 -11.10
C MET A 216 -5.59 -17.56 -12.23
N SER A 217 -5.13 -18.17 -13.31
CA SER A 217 -4.53 -17.45 -14.44
C SER A 217 -5.54 -16.52 -15.11
N ALA A 218 -5.21 -15.23 -15.20
CA ALA A 218 -5.97 -14.23 -15.95
C ALA A 218 -5.39 -14.03 -17.36
N THR A 219 -6.24 -13.79 -18.34
CA THR A 219 -5.80 -13.45 -19.70
C THR A 219 -5.34 -12.00 -19.79
N GLY A 220 -4.57 -11.64 -20.82
CA GLY A 220 -4.16 -10.23 -21.05
C GLY A 220 -5.33 -9.22 -21.03
N PRO A 221 -6.45 -9.48 -21.74
CA PRO A 221 -7.64 -8.62 -21.65
C PRO A 221 -8.25 -8.52 -20.26
N GLN A 222 -8.24 -9.61 -19.49
CA GLN A 222 -8.72 -9.62 -18.11
C GLN A 222 -7.83 -8.78 -17.20
N LEU A 223 -6.51 -8.88 -17.33
CA LEU A 223 -5.56 -8.07 -16.59
C LEU A 223 -5.74 -6.58 -16.91
N LEU A 224 -5.87 -6.21 -18.18
CA LEU A 224 -6.12 -4.82 -18.57
C LEU A 224 -7.42 -4.28 -17.95
N ALA A 225 -8.51 -5.04 -18.03
CA ALA A 225 -9.78 -4.66 -17.42
C ALA A 225 -9.64 -4.51 -15.89
N ALA A 226 -8.95 -5.44 -15.23
CA ALA A 226 -8.70 -5.41 -13.79
C ALA A 226 -7.90 -4.17 -13.38
N THR A 227 -6.84 -3.83 -14.11
CA THR A 227 -6.03 -2.62 -13.90
C THR A 227 -6.88 -1.35 -14.04
N LEU A 228 -7.73 -1.26 -15.07
CA LEU A 228 -8.62 -0.11 -15.27
C LEU A 228 -9.66 0.03 -14.16
N ILE A 229 -10.25 -1.07 -13.71
CA ILE A 229 -11.20 -1.08 -12.59
C ILE A 229 -10.48 -0.64 -11.31
N ALA A 230 -9.33 -1.25 -10.99
CA ALA A 230 -8.54 -0.91 -9.81
C ALA A 230 -8.08 0.56 -9.83
N PHE A 231 -7.76 1.12 -11.00
CA PHE A 231 -7.45 2.53 -11.18
C PHE A 231 -8.64 3.45 -10.83
N VAL A 232 -9.81 3.21 -11.42
CA VAL A 232 -10.99 4.06 -11.19
C VAL A 232 -11.44 4.00 -9.72
N ILE A 233 -11.55 2.79 -9.18
CA ILE A 233 -11.93 2.58 -7.78
C ILE A 233 -10.87 3.14 -6.84
N GLY A 234 -9.59 2.93 -7.16
CA GLY A 234 -8.47 3.47 -6.41
C GLY A 234 -8.48 5.00 -6.35
N LEU A 235 -8.78 5.67 -7.45
CA LEU A 235 -8.87 7.13 -7.50
C LEU A 235 -9.97 7.66 -6.56
N ALA A 236 -11.12 6.98 -6.53
CA ALA A 236 -12.19 7.30 -5.59
C ALA A 236 -11.77 7.00 -4.14
N ALA A 237 -11.11 5.87 -3.90
CA ALA A 237 -10.68 5.42 -2.58
C ALA A 237 -9.64 6.36 -1.95
N VAL A 238 -8.61 6.78 -2.69
CA VAL A 238 -7.60 7.74 -2.17
C VAL A 238 -8.23 9.10 -1.86
N ALA A 239 -9.10 9.59 -2.75
CA ALA A 239 -9.79 10.86 -2.57
C ALA A 239 -10.71 10.84 -1.34
N TRP A 240 -11.46 9.75 -1.16
CA TRP A 240 -12.30 9.54 0.01
C TRP A 240 -11.48 9.40 1.30
N PHE A 241 -10.42 8.59 1.26
CA PHE A 241 -9.62 8.27 2.43
C PHE A 241 -8.92 9.51 3.01
N LEU A 242 -8.34 10.36 2.17
CA LEU A 242 -7.72 11.60 2.65
C LEU A 242 -8.75 12.54 3.30
N ARG A 243 -9.97 12.64 2.74
CA ARG A 243 -11.07 13.40 3.37
C ARG A 243 -11.55 12.75 4.68
N PHE A 244 -11.52 11.43 4.76
CA PHE A 244 -11.90 10.68 5.96
C PHE A 244 -10.96 10.98 7.12
N LEU A 245 -9.64 10.98 6.88
CA LEU A 245 -8.60 11.20 7.90
C LEU A 245 -8.65 12.57 8.57
N VAL A 246 -9.20 13.58 7.89
CA VAL A 246 -9.41 14.93 8.45
C VAL A 246 -10.45 14.91 9.58
N ARG A 247 -11.44 14.02 9.51
CA ARG A 247 -12.60 14.01 10.42
C ARG A 247 -12.67 12.80 11.35
N HIS A 248 -11.90 11.75 11.06
CA HIS A 248 -11.99 10.48 11.75
C HIS A 248 -10.59 9.96 12.11
N ASN A 249 -10.55 9.13 13.15
CA ASN A 249 -9.34 8.45 13.60
C ASN A 249 -9.18 7.07 12.93
N MET A 250 -8.01 6.47 13.12
CA MET A 250 -7.67 5.18 12.51
C MET A 250 -8.35 3.98 13.18
N TYR A 251 -9.04 4.14 14.33
CA TYR A 251 -9.66 3.03 15.06
C TYR A 251 -10.78 2.32 14.26
N TRP A 252 -11.41 3.01 13.31
CA TRP A 252 -12.35 2.37 12.37
C TRP A 252 -11.70 1.23 11.60
N PHE A 253 -10.47 1.44 11.12
CA PHE A 253 -9.72 0.42 10.40
C PHE A 253 -9.14 -0.66 11.32
N VAL A 254 -8.78 -0.30 12.56
CA VAL A 254 -8.39 -1.27 13.60
C VAL A 254 -9.51 -2.27 13.85
N GLY A 255 -10.73 -1.78 14.10
CA GLY A 255 -11.90 -2.64 14.32
C GLY A 255 -12.18 -3.55 13.14
N TYR A 256 -12.15 -3.00 11.92
CA TYR A 256 -12.32 -3.77 10.69
C TYR A 256 -11.27 -4.88 10.53
N ARG A 257 -9.98 -4.54 10.66
CA ARG A 257 -8.88 -5.51 10.53
C ARG A 257 -8.93 -6.59 11.60
N LEU A 258 -9.30 -6.26 12.83
CA LEU A 258 -9.48 -7.24 13.90
C LEU A 258 -10.61 -8.20 13.56
N ALA A 259 -11.75 -7.70 13.10
CA ALA A 259 -12.87 -8.54 12.68
C ALA A 259 -12.49 -9.46 11.49
N ALA A 260 -11.86 -8.91 10.46
CA ALA A 260 -11.43 -9.66 9.29
C ALA A 260 -10.37 -10.72 9.65
N GLY A 261 -9.33 -10.34 10.39
CA GLY A 261 -8.25 -11.23 10.82
C GLY A 261 -8.76 -12.33 11.75
N ALA A 262 -9.54 -11.99 12.77
CA ALA A 262 -10.11 -12.98 13.68
C ALA A 262 -11.06 -13.95 12.96
N GLY A 263 -11.89 -13.44 12.05
CA GLY A 263 -12.78 -14.26 11.23
C GLY A 263 -12.00 -15.30 10.41
N VAL A 264 -10.91 -14.89 9.75
CA VAL A 264 -10.07 -15.81 8.98
C VAL A 264 -9.36 -16.82 9.89
N LEU A 265 -8.85 -16.40 11.05
CA LEU A 265 -8.23 -17.34 12.02
C LEU A 265 -9.22 -18.41 12.49
N VAL A 266 -10.48 -18.05 12.74
CA VAL A 266 -11.53 -19.02 13.11
C VAL A 266 -11.83 -19.98 11.95
N LEU A 267 -11.94 -19.49 10.72
CA LEU A 267 -12.16 -20.33 9.54
C LEU A 267 -11.02 -21.33 9.32
N LEU A 268 -9.78 -20.91 9.55
CA LEU A 268 -8.61 -21.78 9.48
C LEU A 268 -8.58 -22.80 10.62
N ALA A 269 -8.84 -22.38 11.85
CA ALA A 269 -8.82 -23.25 13.03
C ALA A 269 -9.90 -24.35 12.98
N THR A 270 -11.05 -24.04 12.36
CA THR A 270 -12.15 -25.00 12.15
C THR A 270 -11.96 -25.90 10.94
N GLY A 271 -10.92 -25.67 10.12
CA GLY A 271 -10.69 -26.40 8.88
C GLY A 271 -11.69 -26.08 7.76
N THR A 272 -12.50 -25.02 7.93
CA THR A 272 -13.47 -24.56 6.92
C THR A 272 -12.75 -24.02 5.69
N VAL A 273 -11.56 -23.43 5.87
CA VAL A 273 -10.73 -22.86 4.83
C VAL A 273 -9.31 -23.39 4.97
N CYS A 274 -8.70 -23.83 3.87
CA CYS A 274 -7.28 -24.20 3.85
C CYS A 274 -6.40 -22.95 4.01
N ALA A 275 -5.17 -23.12 4.51
CA ALA A 275 -4.21 -22.01 4.63
C ALA A 275 -3.46 -21.70 3.32
N THR A 276 -3.20 -22.73 2.52
CA THR A 276 -2.53 -22.72 1.19
C THR A 276 -3.40 -23.38 0.13
#